data_AF-A0A419DV49-F1
#
_entry.id   AF-A0A419DV49-F1
#
_cell.length_a   1.000
_cell.length_b   1.000
_cell.length_c   1.000
_cell.angle_alpha   90.00
_cell.angle_beta   90.00
_cell.angle_gamma   90.00
#
_symmetry.space_group_name_H-M   'P 1'
#
loop_
_entity.id
_entity.type
_entity.pdbx_description
1 polymer ?
#
loop_
_entity_poly.entity_id
_entity_poly.type
_entity_poly.pdbx_seq_one_letter_code
_entity_poly.pdbx_strand_id
1 'polypeptide(L)'
;MFISSSFINMHNICKEKLSRGLSMMEILVSLAILSIVVVGLINVFVASKALVLHNRNRMASGQLGRAFLDPLQLDVNQSTWGASCLTSGAGCVGAQNINIGGRSINFTPNYTRALDTPATGVNRVVVTINWDDDE
;
A
#
# COMPACT_ATOMS: atom_id res chain seq x y z
N MET A 1 -53.49 38.06 47.74
CA MET A 1 -52.08 38.23 47.31
C MET A 1 -51.38 36.86 47.34
N PHE A 2 -51.71 35.94 46.43
CA PHE A 2 -51.15 34.57 46.42
C PHE A 2 -50.85 34.03 45.01
N ILE A 3 -51.08 34.82 43.96
CA ILE A 3 -50.94 34.37 42.56
C ILE A 3 -49.50 34.59 42.02
N SER A 4 -48.71 35.45 42.66
CA SER A 4 -47.39 35.87 42.15
C SER A 4 -46.27 34.86 42.39
N SER A 5 -46.22 34.18 43.54
CA SER A 5 -45.13 33.25 43.90
C SER A 5 -45.20 31.92 43.14
N SER A 6 -46.40 31.40 42.85
CA SER A 6 -46.58 30.14 42.11
C SER A 6 -46.23 30.26 40.63
N PHE A 7 -46.46 31.42 40.01
CA PHE A 7 -46.17 31.64 38.58
C PHE A 7 -44.66 31.76 38.30
N ILE A 8 -43.90 32.35 39.22
CA ILE A 8 -42.44 32.46 39.13
C ILE A 8 -41.78 31.08 39.26
N ASN A 9 -42.27 30.23 40.15
CA ASN A 9 -41.77 28.87 40.31
C ASN A 9 -42.04 28.01 39.05
N MET A 10 -43.23 28.14 38.45
CA MET A 10 -43.57 27.39 37.24
C MET A 10 -42.75 27.83 36.02
N HIS A 11 -42.44 29.12 35.89
CA HIS A 11 -41.57 29.64 34.84
C HIS A 11 -40.13 29.14 34.97
N ASN A 12 -39.60 29.08 36.20
CA ASN A 12 -38.25 28.55 36.45
C ASN A 12 -38.14 27.04 36.20
N ILE A 13 -39.15 26.25 36.60
CA ILE A 13 -39.20 24.80 36.35
C ILE A 13 -39.30 24.48 34.85
N CYS A 14 -40.05 25.28 34.08
CA CYS A 14 -40.16 25.11 32.64
C CYS A 14 -38.83 25.45 31.93
N LYS A 15 -38.16 26.53 32.34
CA LYS A 15 -36.86 26.94 31.79
C LYS A 15 -35.77 25.90 32.05
N GLU A 16 -35.77 25.27 33.24
CA GLU A 16 -34.81 24.23 33.61
C GLU A 16 -35.05 22.90 32.87
N LYS A 17 -36.31 22.53 32.60
CA LYS A 17 -36.63 21.35 31.78
C LYS A 17 -36.25 21.55 30.31
N LEU A 18 -36.43 22.76 29.77
CA LEU A 18 -36.08 23.08 28.39
C LEU A 18 -34.56 23.04 28.16
N SER A 19 -33.76 23.57 29.09
CA SER A 19 -32.30 23.56 29.00
C SER A 19 -31.71 22.15 29.12
N ARG A 20 -32.27 21.29 29.98
CA ARG A 20 -31.88 19.87 30.07
C ARG A 20 -32.23 19.08 28.81
N GLY A 21 -33.36 19.38 28.17
CA GLY A 21 -33.75 18.77 26.89
C GLY A 21 -32.84 19.18 25.72
N LEU A 22 -32.46 20.47 25.66
CA LEU A 22 -31.52 21.00 24.67
C LEU A 22 -30.11 20.37 24.82
N SER A 23 -29.63 20.21 26.06
CA SER A 23 -28.34 19.55 26.36
C SER A 23 -28.27 18.09 25.90
N MET A 24 -29.35 17.32 26.04
CA MET A 24 -29.41 15.93 25.57
C MET A 24 -29.34 15.84 24.03
N MET A 25 -30.03 16.73 23.32
CA MET A 25 -30.01 16.76 21.86
C MET A 25 -28.64 17.18 21.31
N GLU A 26 -27.98 18.15 21.95
CA GLU A 26 -26.64 18.61 21.58
C GLU A 26 -25.58 17.50 21.71
N ILE A 27 -25.66 16.68 22.77
CA ILE A 27 -24.77 15.54 22.96
C ILE A 27 -25.01 14.46 21.88
N LEU A 28 -26.26 14.20 21.52
CA LEU A 28 -26.59 13.24 20.44
C LEU A 28 -26.05 13.69 19.08
N VAL A 29 -26.20 14.97 18.74
CA VAL A 29 -25.66 15.52 17.48
C VAL A 29 -24.13 15.48 17.48
N SER A 30 -23.50 15.81 18.63
CA SER A 30 -22.05 15.74 18.78
C SER A 30 -21.51 14.31 18.61
N LEU A 31 -22.19 13.31 19.18
CA LEU A 31 -21.86 11.88 19.01
C LEU A 31 -22.06 11.42 17.56
N ALA A 32 -23.12 11.88 16.89
CA ALA A 32 -23.38 11.56 15.50
C ALA A 32 -22.24 12.08 14.61
N ILE A 33 -21.84 13.35 14.77
CA ILE A 33 -20.73 13.94 14.04
C ILE A 33 -19.42 13.21 14.35
N LEU A 34 -19.16 12.91 15.63
CA LEU A 34 -17.94 12.22 16.06
C LEU A 34 -17.82 10.83 15.41
N SER A 35 -18.91 10.05 15.35
CA SER A 35 -18.88 8.72 14.75
C SER A 35 -18.54 8.75 13.26
N ILE A 36 -19.10 9.71 12.52
CA ILE A 36 -18.80 9.89 11.09
C ILE A 36 -17.33 10.24 10.88
N VAL A 37 -16.78 11.15 11.71
CA VAL A 37 -15.37 11.53 11.62
C VAL A 37 -14.45 10.35 11.91
N VAL A 38 -14.72 9.57 12.96
CA VAL A 38 -13.89 8.41 13.31
C VAL A 38 -13.90 7.37 12.19
N VAL A 39 -15.07 7.06 11.62
CA VAL A 39 -15.18 6.15 10.47
C VAL A 39 -14.42 6.69 9.25
N GLY A 40 -14.52 7.99 8.98
CA GLY A 40 -13.75 8.65 7.91
C GLY A 40 -12.24 8.50 8.08
N LEU A 41 -11.74 8.69 9.31
CA LEU A 41 -10.31 8.55 9.61
C LEU A 41 -9.81 7.10 9.46
N ILE A 42 -10.61 6.11 9.86
CA ILE A 42 -10.27 4.69 9.67
C ILE A 42 -10.11 4.37 8.18
N ASN A 43 -11.04 4.84 7.34
CA ASN A 43 -10.97 4.60 5.89
C ASN A 43 -9.73 5.25 5.25
N VAL A 44 -9.38 6.47 5.67
CA VAL A 44 -8.16 7.15 5.21
C VAL A 44 -6.91 6.36 5.63
N PHE A 45 -6.89 5.81 6.83
CA PHE A 45 -5.76 5.01 7.31
C PHE A 45 -5.57 3.73 6.50
N VAL A 46 -6.65 3.03 6.17
CA VAL A 46 -6.60 1.82 5.31
C VAL A 46 -6.09 2.17 3.92
N ALA A 47 -6.60 3.24 3.31
CA ALA A 47 -6.12 3.69 2.00
C ALA A 47 -4.63 4.10 2.03
N SER A 48 -4.20 4.75 3.12
CA SER A 48 -2.81 5.17 3.30
C SER A 48 -1.86 3.96 3.39
N LYS A 49 -2.28 2.88 4.05
CA LYS A 49 -1.49 1.64 4.11
C LYS A 49 -1.24 1.05 2.72
N ALA A 50 -2.28 0.96 1.90
CA ALA A 50 -2.15 0.44 0.53
C ALA A 50 -1.17 1.28 -0.31
N LEU A 51 -1.17 2.60 -0.15
CA LEU A 51 -0.25 3.49 -0.85
C LEU A 51 1.20 3.31 -0.38
N VAL A 52 1.43 3.16 0.93
CA VAL A 52 2.76 2.89 1.47
C VAL A 52 3.29 1.55 0.97
N LEU A 53 2.45 0.51 0.96
CA LEU A 53 2.82 -0.80 0.45
C LEU A 53 3.23 -0.73 -1.03
N HIS A 54 2.41 -0.08 -1.86
CA HIS A 54 2.71 0.09 -3.29
C HIS A 54 4.06 0.79 -3.51
N ASN A 55 4.34 1.84 -2.73
CA ASN A 55 5.63 2.54 -2.81
C ASN A 55 6.81 1.69 -2.37
N ARG A 56 6.65 0.87 -1.31
CA ARG A 56 7.69 -0.09 -0.89
C ARG A 56 7.96 -1.12 -1.99
N ASN A 57 6.92 -1.63 -2.64
CA ASN A 57 7.07 -2.61 -3.72
C ASN A 57 7.79 -2.01 -4.94
N ARG A 58 7.54 -0.74 -5.27
CA ARG A 58 8.30 -0.02 -6.32
C ARG A 58 9.77 0.18 -5.98
N MET A 59 10.10 0.41 -4.71
CA MET A 59 11.51 0.50 -4.30
C MET A 59 12.19 -0.87 -4.33
N ALA A 60 11.48 -1.91 -3.86
CA ALA A 60 11.98 -3.28 -3.88
C ALA A 60 12.23 -3.76 -5.31
N SER A 61 11.34 -3.47 -6.26
CA SER A 61 11.54 -3.83 -7.67
C SER A 61 12.77 -3.17 -8.29
N GLY A 62 13.06 -1.91 -7.94
CA GLY A 62 14.28 -1.23 -8.37
C GLY A 62 15.55 -1.87 -7.80
N GLN A 63 15.53 -2.27 -6.52
CA GLN A 63 16.66 -2.97 -5.89
C GLN A 63 16.85 -4.37 -6.46
N LEU A 64 15.76 -5.11 -6.72
CA LEU A 64 15.81 -6.41 -7.40
C LEU A 64 16.40 -6.29 -8.80
N GLY A 65 15.95 -5.30 -9.57
CA GLY A 65 16.48 -5.04 -10.91
C GLY A 65 17.98 -4.78 -10.89
N ARG A 66 18.46 -3.99 -9.93
CA ARG A 66 19.90 -3.73 -9.77
C ARG A 66 20.68 -4.97 -9.33
N ALA A 67 20.20 -5.69 -8.30
CA ALA A 67 20.84 -6.92 -7.82
C ALA A 67 20.97 -7.98 -8.93
N PHE A 68 20.05 -7.93 -9.91
CA PHE A 68 20.06 -8.81 -11.06
C PHE A 68 20.95 -8.32 -12.20
N LEU A 69 20.94 -7.03 -12.52
CA LEU A 69 21.72 -6.44 -13.62
C LEU A 69 23.22 -6.29 -13.29
N ASP A 70 23.56 -6.05 -12.03
CA ASP A 70 24.95 -5.86 -11.59
C ASP A 70 25.86 -7.06 -11.92
N PRO A 71 25.50 -8.34 -11.62
CA PRO A 71 26.32 -9.49 -12.00
C PRO A 71 26.29 -9.77 -13.51
N LEU A 72 25.18 -9.44 -14.19
CA LEU A 72 25.04 -9.66 -15.63
C LEU A 72 26.06 -8.86 -16.44
N GLN A 73 26.53 -7.72 -15.92
CA GLN A 73 27.54 -6.90 -16.59
C GLN A 73 28.86 -7.64 -16.84
N LEU A 74 29.17 -8.69 -16.06
CA LEU A 74 30.36 -9.52 -16.22
C LEU A 74 30.16 -10.68 -17.21
N ASP A 75 28.91 -11.12 -17.42
CA ASP A 75 28.55 -12.33 -18.18
C ASP A 75 28.06 -12.05 -19.62
N VAL A 76 28.15 -10.80 -20.10
CA VAL A 76 27.63 -10.40 -21.44
C VAL A 76 28.52 -10.86 -22.61
N ASN A 77 29.55 -11.68 -22.38
CA ASN A 77 30.34 -12.23 -23.48
C ASN A 77 29.53 -13.30 -24.23
N GLN A 78 29.56 -13.27 -25.56
CA GLN A 78 28.87 -14.25 -26.41
C GLN A 78 29.36 -15.69 -26.15
N SER A 79 30.57 -15.89 -25.60
CA SER A 79 31.10 -17.22 -25.28
C SER A 79 30.51 -17.87 -24.03
N THR A 80 29.80 -17.14 -23.17
CA THR A 80 29.22 -17.64 -21.90
C THR A 80 27.71 -17.87 -21.97
N TRP A 81 27.06 -17.51 -23.09
CA TRP A 81 25.65 -17.77 -23.34
C TRP A 81 25.39 -19.29 -23.46
N GLY A 82 24.84 -19.88 -22.39
CA GLY A 82 24.62 -21.32 -22.25
C GLY A 82 25.19 -21.91 -20.97
N ALA A 83 26.21 -21.28 -20.39
CA ALA A 83 26.76 -21.60 -19.06
C ALA A 83 26.21 -20.67 -17.97
N SER A 84 25.88 -19.42 -18.33
CA SER A 84 25.20 -18.45 -17.47
C SER A 84 23.67 -18.59 -17.59
N CYS A 85 22.94 -18.09 -16.60
CA CYS A 85 21.48 -18.09 -16.52
C CYS A 85 20.73 -17.30 -17.61
N LEU A 86 21.39 -16.92 -18.70
CA LEU A 86 20.89 -16.08 -19.79
C LEU A 86 20.43 -16.91 -21.01
N THR A 87 19.91 -18.11 -20.79
CA THR A 87 19.32 -18.91 -21.88
C THR A 87 17.87 -18.49 -22.10
N SER A 88 17.44 -18.36 -23.35
CA SER A 88 16.07 -17.99 -23.70
C SER A 88 15.08 -19.01 -23.11
N GLY A 89 14.17 -18.57 -22.24
CA GLY A 89 13.25 -19.42 -21.50
C GLY A 89 13.51 -19.37 -19.98
N ALA A 90 13.69 -20.55 -19.37
CA ALA A 90 13.97 -20.70 -17.94
C ALA A 90 15.45 -20.48 -17.62
N GLY A 91 15.91 -19.24 -17.69
CA GLY A 91 17.20 -18.88 -17.11
C GLY A 91 17.19 -19.03 -15.58
N CYS A 92 18.34 -19.42 -14.98
CA CYS A 92 18.51 -19.77 -13.55
C CYS A 92 17.34 -20.61 -13.00
N VAL A 93 17.44 -21.93 -13.14
CA VAL A 93 16.41 -22.85 -12.65
C VAL A 93 16.32 -22.77 -11.11
N GLY A 94 15.20 -22.25 -10.59
CA GLY A 94 14.86 -22.29 -9.17
C GLY A 94 14.43 -20.96 -8.59
N ALA A 95 13.53 -21.00 -7.61
CA ALA A 95 13.11 -19.84 -6.85
C ALA A 95 14.33 -19.18 -6.19
N GLN A 96 14.53 -17.90 -6.48
CA GLN A 96 15.57 -17.08 -5.88
C GLN A 96 14.99 -16.34 -4.67
N ASN A 97 15.82 -16.14 -3.66
CA ASN A 97 15.46 -15.39 -2.48
C ASN A 97 16.37 -14.18 -2.31
N ILE A 98 15.78 -13.00 -2.19
CA ILE A 98 16.51 -11.78 -1.82
C ILE A 98 15.84 -11.14 -0.61
N ASN A 99 16.67 -10.69 0.33
CA ASN A 99 16.21 -9.91 1.47
C ASN A 99 16.37 -8.41 1.19
N ILE A 100 15.25 -7.71 1.02
CA ILE A 100 15.20 -6.25 0.82
C ILE A 100 14.45 -5.63 1.99
N GLY A 101 15.14 -4.77 2.75
CA GLY A 101 14.52 -4.03 3.84
C GLY A 101 13.93 -4.93 4.95
N GLY A 102 14.53 -6.10 5.18
CA GLY A 102 14.07 -7.08 6.17
C GLY A 102 12.97 -8.02 5.70
N ARG A 103 12.50 -7.90 4.44
CA ARG A 103 11.52 -8.79 3.82
C ARG A 103 12.21 -9.76 2.86
N SER A 104 11.91 -11.03 3.04
CA SER A 104 12.38 -12.12 2.18
C SER A 104 11.45 -12.22 0.97
N ILE A 105 11.94 -11.93 -0.24
CA ILE A 105 11.16 -11.98 -1.48
C ILE A 105 11.60 -13.21 -2.27
N ASN A 106 10.66 -14.15 -2.44
CA ASN A 106 10.83 -15.30 -3.33
C ASN A 106 10.37 -14.90 -4.73
N PHE A 107 11.23 -15.05 -5.72
CA PHE A 107 10.90 -14.74 -7.10
C PHE A 107 11.49 -15.76 -8.07
N THR A 108 10.83 -15.90 -9.21
CA THR A 108 11.32 -16.73 -10.32
C THR A 108 11.58 -15.82 -11.51
N PRO A 109 12.85 -15.60 -11.91
CA PRO A 109 13.18 -14.78 -13.05
C PRO A 109 12.83 -15.50 -14.36
N ASN A 110 12.25 -14.79 -15.32
CA ASN A 110 12.02 -15.28 -16.67
C ASN A 110 12.76 -14.39 -17.67
N TYR A 111 13.46 -15.02 -18.62
CA TYR A 111 14.26 -14.33 -19.62
C TYR A 111 13.63 -14.48 -20.99
N THR A 112 13.19 -13.35 -21.53
CA THR A 112 12.75 -13.26 -22.92
C THR A 112 13.79 -12.49 -23.73
N ARG A 113 14.39 -13.17 -24.70
CA ARG A 113 15.19 -12.51 -25.74
C ARG A 113 14.21 -11.96 -26.78
N ALA A 114 14.26 -10.66 -27.04
CA ALA A 114 13.56 -10.12 -28.19
C ALA A 114 14.37 -10.49 -29.45
N LEU A 115 13.79 -11.31 -30.33
CA LEU A 115 14.41 -11.79 -31.57
C LEU A 115 14.41 -10.75 -32.70
N ASP A 116 14.21 -9.47 -32.38
CA ASP A 116 14.00 -8.45 -33.40
C ASP A 116 15.30 -7.75 -33.80
N THR A 117 15.70 -8.05 -35.04
CA THR A 117 16.69 -7.43 -35.93
C THR A 117 18.16 -7.93 -35.84
N PRO A 118 18.65 -8.70 -36.83
CA PRO A 118 20.01 -9.26 -36.87
C PRO A 118 21.15 -8.27 -37.19
N ALA A 119 20.93 -6.96 -37.17
CA ALA A 119 21.81 -6.04 -37.90
C ALA A 119 23.04 -5.54 -37.12
N THR A 120 23.08 -5.65 -35.78
CA THR A 120 24.10 -4.93 -34.98
C THR A 120 24.88 -5.78 -33.98
N GLY A 121 24.66 -7.10 -33.91
CA GLY A 121 25.34 -7.98 -32.95
C GLY A 121 24.97 -7.72 -31.47
N VAL A 122 23.98 -6.87 -31.21
CA VAL A 122 23.47 -6.58 -29.86
C VAL A 122 22.12 -7.27 -29.68
N ASN A 123 21.99 -8.04 -28.61
CA ASN A 123 20.73 -8.69 -28.24
C ASN A 123 20.07 -7.95 -27.08
N ARG A 124 18.79 -7.61 -27.24
CA ARG A 124 17.97 -7.10 -26.14
C ARG A 124 17.48 -8.26 -25.29
N VAL A 125 17.81 -8.23 -24.00
CA VAL A 125 17.31 -9.16 -22.99
C VAL A 125 16.27 -8.43 -22.15
N VAL A 126 15.07 -9.00 -22.06
CA VAL A 126 14.00 -8.53 -21.17
C VAL A 126 13.86 -9.55 -20.05
N VAL A 127 13.96 -9.05 -18.83
CA VAL A 127 13.86 -9.83 -17.60
C VAL A 127 12.51 -9.53 -16.97
N THR A 128 11.72 -10.56 -16.75
CA THR A 128 10.46 -10.46 -16.03
C THR A 128 10.62 -11.15 -14.69
N ILE A 129 10.40 -10.40 -13.61
CA ILE A 129 10.45 -10.91 -12.24
C ILE A 129 9.02 -10.87 -11.70
N ASN A 130 8.48 -12.05 -11.41
CA ASN A 130 7.18 -12.19 -10.75
C ASN A 130 7.43 -12.66 -9.31
N TRP A 131 6.80 -11.97 -8.36
CA TRP A 131 6.73 -12.38 -6.96
C TRP A 131 5.30 -12.16 -6.47
N ASP A 132 4.87 -12.98 -5.51
CA ASP A 132 3.59 -12.77 -4.86
C ASP A 132 3.77 -11.83 -3.66
N ASP A 133 2.81 -10.93 -3.48
CA ASP A 133 2.76 -10.10 -2.31
C ASP A 133 1.88 -10.82 -1.28
N ASP A 134 2.51 -11.70 -0.48
CA ASP A 134 1.86 -12.42 0.63
C ASP A 134 1.53 -11.47 1.81
N GLU A 135 0.64 -10.49 1.60
CA GLU A 135 0.01 -9.71 2.67
C GLU A 135 -1.50 -9.96 2.76
#